data_AF-A0A6I2MEK2-F1
#
_entry.id   AF-A0A6I2MEK2-F1
#
_cell.length_a   1.000
_cell.length_b   1.000
_cell.length_c   1.000
_cell.angle_alpha   90.00
_cell.angle_beta   90.00
_cell.angle_gamma   90.00
#
_symmetry.space_group_name_H-M   'P 1'
#
loop_
_entity.id
_entity.type
_entity.pdbx_description
1 polymer ?
#
loop_
_entity_poly.entity_id
_entity_poly.type
_entity_poly.pdbx_seq_one_letter_code
_entity_poly.pdbx_strand_id
1 'polypeptide(L)'
;MNKRGLLSLLSLIAICFFLASCSPKDQPAGQLDYEETKKMVVDILKTDDGKKAIQEILKNDDMKQNLIMDQKVVSDTISKTLTSEKGAEFWKKTFEDPKFSESFAKSLQTEHEKVIKGLMKDPEYQEMLIGVLENPEMEKQTVKVLQSQEFRKHLQQVITETINSPLFKTKMEETLLKAAKEMNQQGGSGGSSGGGESGGQQSEQGGQSETGSGG
;
A
#
# COMPACT_ATOMS: atom_id res chain seq x y z
N MET A 1 38.54 75.38 83.83
CA MET A 1 38.28 73.91 83.85
C MET A 1 37.93 73.50 82.42
N ASN A 2 38.63 72.63 81.67
CA ASN A 2 39.62 71.62 82.04
C ASN A 2 40.63 71.43 80.89
N LYS A 3 41.90 71.83 81.08
CA LYS A 3 43.03 71.45 80.18
C LYS A 3 43.16 69.92 80.04
N ARG A 4 42.57 69.15 80.97
CA ARG A 4 42.43 67.69 80.95
C ARG A 4 41.42 67.18 79.90
N GLY A 5 40.38 67.94 79.55
CA GLY A 5 39.40 67.54 78.54
C GLY A 5 39.94 67.66 77.10
N LEU A 6 40.73 68.70 76.84
CA LEU A 6 41.37 68.91 75.54
C LEU A 6 42.47 67.86 75.25
N LEU A 7 43.26 67.48 76.27
CA LEU A 7 44.25 66.41 76.16
C LEU A 7 43.62 65.02 75.98
N SER A 8 42.47 64.78 76.62
CA SER A 8 41.72 63.52 76.48
C SER A 8 41.05 63.38 75.11
N LEU A 9 40.59 64.49 74.51
CA LEU A 9 40.01 64.50 73.16
C LEU A 9 41.10 64.30 72.09
N LEU A 10 42.30 64.87 72.29
CA LEU A 10 43.45 64.71 71.41
C LEU A 10 44.03 63.28 71.46
N SER A 11 44.01 62.64 72.64
CA SER A 11 44.43 61.24 72.83
C SER A 11 43.44 60.25 72.19
N LEU A 12 42.13 60.53 72.24
CA LEU A 12 41.11 59.69 71.63
C LEU A 12 41.15 59.75 70.08
N ILE A 13 41.46 60.92 69.51
CA ILE A 13 41.65 61.11 68.07
C ILE A 13 42.93 60.45 67.56
N ALA A 14 44.02 60.43 68.36
CA ALA A 14 45.26 59.76 68.00
C ALA A 14 45.10 58.23 67.93
N ILE A 15 44.27 57.63 68.80
CA ILE A 15 43.99 56.19 68.80
C ILE A 15 43.13 55.76 67.60
N CYS A 16 42.25 56.63 67.09
CA CYS A 16 41.48 56.36 65.88
C CYS A 16 42.33 56.31 64.60
N PHE A 17 43.48 56.99 64.55
CA PHE A 17 44.40 56.91 63.42
C PHE A 17 45.21 55.60 63.38
N PHE A 18 45.45 54.94 64.51
CA PHE A 18 46.19 53.67 64.55
C PHE A 18 45.35 52.45 64.13
N LEU A 19 44.01 52.51 64.18
CA LEU A 19 43.14 51.42 63.74
C LEU A 19 42.86 51.42 62.22
N ALA A 20 43.30 52.45 61.49
CA ALA A 20 43.14 52.57 60.03
C ALA A 20 44.31 51.98 59.21
N SER A 21 45.23 51.23 59.84
CA SER A 21 46.40 50.62 59.16
C SER A 21 46.24 49.12 58.86
N CYS A 22 45.02 48.58 58.82
CA CYS A 22 44.78 47.29 58.17
C CYS A 22 44.27 47.58 56.76
N SER A 23 45.18 47.61 55.79
CA SER A 23 44.86 47.64 54.36
C SER A 23 44.36 46.25 53.95
N PRO A 24 43.11 46.07 53.48
CA PRO A 24 42.86 45.10 52.44
C PRO A 24 43.59 45.63 51.21
N LYS A 25 44.41 44.79 50.58
CA LYS A 25 44.85 45.06 49.21
C LYS A 25 43.58 45.15 48.36
N ASP A 26 43.25 46.36 47.90
CA ASP A 26 42.36 46.57 46.77
C ASP A 26 43.04 45.97 45.53
N GLN A 27 42.84 44.67 45.36
CA GLN A 27 43.03 43.97 44.10
C GLN A 27 41.61 43.69 43.60
N PRO A 28 41.26 44.00 42.34
CA PRO A 28 39.96 43.63 41.78
C PRO A 28 39.94 42.11 41.59
N ALA A 29 39.70 41.38 42.69
CA ALA A 29 39.77 39.93 42.79
C ALA A 29 38.60 39.20 42.11
N GLY A 30 37.72 39.91 41.40
CA GLY A 30 36.52 39.33 40.78
C GLY A 30 36.58 39.16 39.26
N GLN A 31 37.46 39.88 38.54
CA GLN A 31 37.45 39.91 37.07
C GLN A 31 38.59 39.13 36.40
N LEU A 32 39.78 39.10 37.01
CA LEU A 32 40.90 38.28 36.51
C LEU A 32 40.69 36.78 36.81
N ASP A 33 40.06 36.47 37.94
CA ASP A 33 39.78 35.10 38.37
C ASP A 33 38.66 34.44 37.54
N TYR A 34 37.71 35.22 37.01
CA TYR A 34 36.60 34.66 36.24
C TYR A 34 37.05 34.07 34.89
N GLU A 35 37.90 34.78 34.14
CA GLU A 35 38.41 34.27 32.86
C GLU A 35 39.43 33.14 33.05
N GLU A 36 40.23 33.18 34.12
CA GLU A 36 41.15 32.10 34.47
C GLU A 36 40.40 30.84 34.95
N THR A 37 39.41 30.99 35.82
CA THR A 37 38.51 29.92 36.26
C THR A 37 37.69 29.36 35.10
N LYS A 38 37.17 30.20 34.20
CA LYS A 38 36.47 29.75 32.98
C LYS A 38 37.37 28.94 32.08
N LYS A 39 38.62 29.36 31.86
CA LYS A 39 39.60 28.61 31.08
C LYS A 39 39.91 27.27 31.74
N MET A 40 40.10 27.26 33.07
CA MET A 40 40.30 26.04 33.85
C MET A 40 39.11 25.07 33.72
N VAL A 41 37.88 25.55 33.84
CA VAL A 41 36.66 24.73 33.69
C VAL A 41 36.54 24.17 32.26
N VAL A 42 36.80 25.00 31.23
CA VAL A 42 36.79 24.56 29.83
C VAL A 42 37.86 23.51 29.57
N ASP A 43 39.05 23.67 30.17
CA ASP A 43 40.14 22.71 30.01
C ASP A 43 39.82 21.39 30.75
N ILE A 44 39.24 21.45 31.96
CA ILE A 44 38.74 20.27 32.69
C ILE A 44 37.70 19.51 31.85
N LEU A 45 36.73 20.20 31.24
CA LEU A 45 35.73 19.56 30.36
C LEU A 45 36.34 18.93 29.10
N LYS A 46 37.46 19.47 28.61
CA LYS A 46 38.18 18.93 27.44
C LYS A 46 39.13 17.79 27.77
N THR A 47 39.54 17.64 29.04
CA THR A 47 40.39 16.52 29.46
C THR A 47 39.68 15.19 29.28
N ASP A 48 40.46 14.11 29.21
CA ASP A 48 39.92 12.77 29.06
C ASP A 48 39.06 12.37 30.26
N ASP A 49 39.37 12.86 31.45
CA ASP A 49 38.58 12.61 32.66
C ASP A 49 37.24 13.37 32.63
N GLY A 50 37.23 14.62 32.14
CA GLY A 50 35.99 15.37 31.90
C GLY A 50 35.08 14.70 30.87
N LYS A 51 35.65 14.21 29.76
CA LYS A 51 34.90 13.44 28.75
C LYS A 51 34.38 12.11 29.31
N LYS A 52 35.18 11.38 30.08
CA LYS A 52 34.76 10.12 30.72
C LYS A 52 33.64 10.35 31.73
N ALA A 53 33.74 11.38 32.57
CA ALA A 53 32.70 11.74 33.53
C ALA A 53 31.37 12.07 32.82
N ILE A 54 31.41 12.84 31.73
CA ILE A 54 30.21 13.10 30.91
C ILE A 54 29.68 11.81 30.29
N GLN A 55 30.55 10.94 29.76
CA GLN A 55 30.13 9.65 29.20
C GLN A 55 29.50 8.73 30.25
N GLU A 56 30.00 8.72 31.49
CA GLU A 56 29.41 7.96 32.60
C GLU A 56 28.05 8.52 33.00
N ILE A 57 27.91 9.84 33.06
CA ILE A 57 26.62 10.49 33.32
C ILE A 57 25.62 10.18 32.19
N LEU A 58 26.05 10.24 30.93
CA LEU A 58 25.22 9.89 29.77
C LEU A 58 24.91 8.39 29.65
N LYS A 59 25.63 7.52 30.36
CA LYS A 59 25.30 6.09 30.44
C LYS A 59 24.15 5.83 31.40
N ASN A 60 23.85 6.74 32.32
CA ASN A 60 22.70 6.64 33.22
C ASN A 60 21.39 6.85 32.44
N ASP A 61 20.43 5.96 32.63
CA ASP A 61 19.20 5.94 31.84
C ASP A 61 18.32 7.18 32.08
N ASP A 62 18.31 7.71 33.31
CA ASP A 62 17.62 8.97 33.65
C ASP A 62 18.18 10.17 32.87
N MET A 63 19.50 10.19 32.64
CA MET A 63 20.15 11.26 31.88
C MET A 63 19.97 11.10 30.37
N LYS A 64 19.96 9.86 29.86
CA LYS A 64 19.62 9.59 28.44
C LYS A 64 18.22 10.04 28.11
N GLN A 65 17.24 9.74 28.97
CA GLN A 65 15.86 10.15 28.78
C GLN A 65 15.74 11.68 28.72
N ASN A 66 16.39 12.39 29.65
CA ASN A 66 16.39 13.85 29.69
C ASN A 66 17.12 14.51 28.50
N LEU A 67 18.14 13.86 27.92
CA LEU A 67 18.86 14.37 26.75
C LEU A 67 18.14 14.07 25.42
N ILE A 68 17.43 12.94 25.32
CA ILE A 68 16.67 12.51 24.13
C ILE A 68 15.35 13.31 23.97
N MET A 69 14.99 14.15 24.94
CA MET A 69 13.71 14.86 24.99
C MET A 69 13.63 16.17 24.20
N ASP A 70 14.58 16.49 23.31
CA ASP A 70 14.29 17.48 22.27
C ASP A 70 13.38 16.84 21.21
N GLN A 71 12.09 16.76 21.54
CA GLN A 71 11.05 16.18 20.69
C GLN A 71 11.06 16.77 19.27
N LYS A 72 11.43 18.06 19.14
CA LYS A 72 11.47 18.72 17.84
C LYS A 72 12.63 18.17 17.00
N VAL A 73 13.83 18.08 17.58
CA VAL A 73 14.99 17.52 16.87
C VAL A 73 14.78 16.04 16.55
N VAL A 74 14.18 15.27 17.46
CA VAL A 74 13.87 13.85 17.22
C VAL A 74 12.83 13.69 16.11
N SER A 75 11.73 14.45 16.16
CA SER A 75 10.68 14.42 15.13
C SER A 75 11.23 14.87 13.78
N ASP A 76 11.96 15.99 13.72
CA ASP A 76 12.57 16.50 12.49
C ASP A 76 13.56 15.49 11.90
N THR A 77 14.34 14.82 12.76
CA THR A 77 15.31 13.80 12.33
C THR A 77 14.62 12.55 11.80
N ILE A 78 13.57 12.05 12.49
CA ILE A 78 12.80 10.89 12.05
C ILE A 78 12.11 11.20 10.71
N SER A 79 11.40 12.33 10.62
CA SER A 79 10.74 12.77 9.39
C SER A 79 11.75 12.88 8.25
N LYS A 80 12.85 13.62 8.46
CA LYS A 80 13.89 13.79 7.43
C LYS A 80 14.52 12.46 7.02
N THR A 81 14.73 11.54 7.95
CA THR A 81 15.32 10.22 7.66
C THR A 81 14.34 9.36 6.87
N LEU A 82 13.08 9.29 7.29
CA LEU A 82 12.05 8.49 6.61
C LEU A 82 11.68 9.04 5.23
N THR A 83 11.70 10.36 5.04
CA THR A 83 11.43 10.99 3.74
C THR A 83 12.68 11.14 2.86
N SER A 84 13.86 10.77 3.37
CA SER A 84 15.09 10.81 2.56
C SER A 84 15.16 9.63 1.59
N GLU A 85 16.00 9.75 0.57
CA GLU A 85 16.32 8.64 -0.34
C GLU A 85 16.81 7.40 0.40
N LYS A 86 17.62 7.59 1.47
CA LYS A 86 18.08 6.49 2.34
C LYS A 86 16.92 5.80 3.06
N GLY A 87 15.90 6.56 3.47
CA GLY A 87 14.67 6.00 4.04
C GLY A 87 13.90 5.18 3.01
N ALA A 88 13.77 5.68 1.77
CA ALA A 88 13.14 4.93 0.69
C ALA A 88 13.91 3.64 0.34
N GLU A 89 15.24 3.69 0.29
CA GLU A 89 16.09 2.51 0.10
C GLU A 89 15.97 1.50 1.24
N PHE A 90 15.93 1.99 2.49
CA PHE A 90 15.66 1.15 3.66
C PHE A 90 14.34 0.40 3.49
N TRP A 91 13.25 1.12 3.19
CA TRP A 91 11.95 0.48 2.99
C TRP A 91 11.96 -0.53 1.84
N LYS A 92 12.55 -0.20 0.69
CA LYS A 92 12.70 -1.14 -0.44
C LYS A 92 13.37 -2.45 0.00
N LYS A 93 14.52 -2.35 0.68
CA LYS A 93 15.26 -3.52 1.17
C LYS A 93 14.50 -4.28 2.26
N THR A 94 13.77 -3.58 3.12
CA THR A 94 12.98 -4.20 4.18
C THR A 94 11.76 -4.94 3.61
N PHE A 95 11.14 -4.44 2.54
CA PHE A 95 10.05 -5.14 1.84
C PHE A 95 10.52 -6.36 1.03
N GLU A 96 11.82 -6.48 0.74
CA GLU A 96 12.38 -7.71 0.16
C GLU A 96 12.41 -8.88 1.17
N ASP A 97 12.37 -8.62 2.49
CA ASP A 97 12.28 -9.66 3.51
C ASP A 97 10.85 -10.24 3.56
N PRO A 98 10.64 -11.53 3.24
CA PRO A 98 9.33 -12.16 3.26
C PRO A 98 8.65 -12.12 4.63
N LYS A 99 9.41 -12.21 5.73
CA LYS A 99 8.83 -12.20 7.09
C LYS A 99 8.29 -10.82 7.45
N PHE A 100 9.02 -9.78 7.05
CA PHE A 100 8.58 -8.41 7.21
C PHE A 100 7.33 -8.15 6.37
N SER A 101 7.38 -8.48 5.07
CA SER A 101 6.26 -8.30 4.14
C SER A 101 5.02 -9.08 4.53
N GLU A 102 5.16 -10.30 5.05
CA GLU A 102 4.05 -11.08 5.59
C GLU A 102 3.41 -10.39 6.81
N SER A 103 4.24 -9.94 7.76
CA SER A 103 3.75 -9.27 8.97
C SER A 103 3.06 -7.94 8.65
N PHE A 104 3.62 -7.19 7.70
CA PHE A 104 3.06 -5.93 7.20
C PHE A 104 1.76 -6.15 6.41
N ALA A 105 1.71 -7.16 5.54
CA ALA A 105 0.49 -7.52 4.82
C ALA A 105 -0.62 -7.96 5.77
N LYS A 106 -0.29 -8.76 6.80
CA LYS A 106 -1.24 -9.20 7.83
C LYS A 106 -1.79 -8.04 8.65
N SER A 107 -0.96 -7.06 9.01
CA SER A 107 -1.42 -5.89 9.76
C SER A 107 -2.34 -4.98 8.92
N LEU A 108 -2.09 -4.88 7.61
CA LEU A 108 -2.92 -4.11 6.70
C LEU A 108 -4.14 -4.86 6.15
N GLN A 109 -4.21 -6.18 6.31
CA GLN A 109 -5.20 -7.03 5.67
C GLN A 109 -6.64 -6.50 5.85
N THR A 110 -7.02 -6.14 7.07
CA THR A 110 -8.38 -5.66 7.37
C THR A 110 -8.70 -4.34 6.68
N GLU A 111 -7.80 -3.36 6.74
CA GLU A 111 -8.03 -2.06 6.09
C GLU A 111 -7.93 -2.17 4.57
N HIS A 112 -7.00 -2.99 4.06
CA HIS A 112 -6.87 -3.26 2.63
C HIS A 112 -8.13 -3.95 2.07
N GLU A 113 -8.69 -4.90 2.79
CA GLU A 113 -9.96 -5.55 2.43
C GLU A 113 -11.12 -4.55 2.40
N LYS A 114 -11.20 -3.64 3.39
CA LYS A 114 -12.22 -2.57 3.38
C LYS A 114 -12.07 -1.66 2.17
N VAL A 115 -10.83 -1.28 1.83
CA VAL A 115 -10.55 -0.46 0.64
C VAL A 115 -10.99 -1.18 -0.63
N ILE A 116 -10.59 -2.45 -0.82
CA ILE A 116 -11.00 -3.23 -1.99
C ILE A 116 -12.52 -3.36 -2.07
N LYS A 117 -13.19 -3.66 -0.95
CA LYS A 117 -14.66 -3.73 -0.89
C LYS A 117 -15.35 -2.40 -1.19
N GLY A 118 -14.73 -1.29 -0.80
CA GLY A 118 -15.18 0.05 -1.14
C GLY A 118 -15.02 0.32 -2.64
N LEU A 119 -13.82 0.07 -3.17
CA LEU A 119 -13.49 0.25 -4.58
C LEU A 119 -14.36 -0.63 -5.50
N MET A 120 -14.73 -1.84 -5.10
CA MET A 120 -15.68 -2.65 -5.89
C MET A 120 -17.05 -1.97 -6.11
N LYS A 121 -17.41 -0.96 -5.33
CA LYS A 121 -18.64 -0.17 -5.50
C LYS A 121 -18.40 1.15 -6.21
N ASP A 122 -17.14 1.48 -6.47
CA ASP A 122 -16.74 2.70 -7.16
C ASP A 122 -16.83 2.51 -8.69
N PRO A 123 -17.46 3.43 -9.44
CA PRO A 123 -17.62 3.30 -10.88
C PRO A 123 -16.31 3.20 -11.67
N GLU A 124 -15.28 3.97 -11.30
CA GLU A 124 -14.00 3.98 -12.02
C GLU A 124 -13.26 2.65 -11.82
N TYR A 125 -13.29 2.12 -10.59
CA TYR A 125 -12.71 0.81 -10.32
C TYR A 125 -13.49 -0.33 -10.98
N GLN A 126 -14.81 -0.22 -11.08
CA GLN A 126 -15.63 -1.17 -11.83
C GLN A 126 -15.29 -1.17 -13.32
N GLU A 127 -15.10 0.00 -13.92
CA GLU A 127 -14.69 0.12 -15.33
C GLU A 127 -13.34 -0.55 -15.57
N MET A 128 -12.35 -0.30 -14.70
CA MET A 128 -11.07 -1.00 -14.76
C MET A 128 -11.24 -2.52 -14.63
N LEU A 129 -12.11 -2.98 -13.73
CA LEU A 129 -12.36 -4.40 -13.54
C LEU A 129 -13.06 -5.04 -14.75
N ILE A 130 -14.00 -4.33 -15.39
CA ILE A 130 -14.63 -4.77 -16.64
C ILE A 130 -13.57 -4.92 -17.73
N GLY A 131 -12.67 -3.96 -17.89
CA GLY A 131 -11.56 -4.07 -18.83
C GLY A 131 -10.67 -5.30 -18.58
N VAL A 132 -10.46 -5.68 -17.31
CA VAL A 132 -9.77 -6.94 -16.96
C VAL A 132 -10.59 -8.17 -17.33
N LEU A 133 -11.92 -8.13 -17.15
CA LEU A 133 -12.84 -9.22 -17.48
C LEU A 133 -13.06 -9.40 -18.99
N GLU A 134 -12.85 -8.37 -19.80
CA GLU A 134 -12.94 -8.41 -21.26
C GLU A 134 -11.70 -9.01 -21.94
N ASN A 135 -10.74 -9.53 -21.17
CA ASN A 135 -9.57 -10.15 -21.76
C ASN A 135 -9.91 -11.46 -22.52
N PRO A 136 -9.12 -11.86 -23.53
CA PRO A 136 -9.40 -13.04 -24.35
C PRO A 136 -9.46 -14.37 -23.58
N GLU A 137 -8.80 -14.48 -22.43
CA GLU A 137 -8.85 -15.70 -21.61
C GLU A 137 -10.19 -15.80 -20.88
N MET A 138 -10.67 -14.69 -20.33
CA MET A 138 -12.00 -14.60 -19.71
C MET A 138 -13.11 -14.81 -20.73
N GLU A 139 -12.94 -14.32 -21.97
CA GLU A 139 -13.86 -14.63 -23.07
C GLU A 139 -13.92 -16.13 -23.35
N LYS A 140 -12.78 -16.82 -23.46
CA LYS A 140 -12.75 -18.29 -23.65
C LYS A 140 -13.42 -19.04 -22.51
N GLN A 141 -13.17 -18.65 -21.26
CA GLN A 141 -13.83 -19.26 -20.10
C GLN A 141 -15.34 -19.03 -20.16
N THR A 142 -15.77 -17.82 -20.54
CA THR A 142 -17.19 -17.48 -20.72
C THR A 142 -17.83 -18.33 -21.82
N VAL A 143 -17.19 -18.48 -22.98
CA VAL A 143 -17.66 -19.35 -24.07
C VAL A 143 -17.76 -20.81 -23.61
N LYS A 144 -16.78 -21.30 -22.84
CA LYS A 144 -16.82 -22.64 -22.27
C LYS A 144 -18.01 -22.85 -21.34
N VAL A 145 -18.34 -21.85 -20.51
CA VAL A 145 -19.54 -21.86 -19.65
C VAL A 145 -20.81 -21.85 -20.50
N LEU A 146 -20.88 -21.03 -21.56
CA LEU A 146 -22.03 -21.03 -22.48
C LEU A 146 -22.21 -22.36 -23.23
N GLN A 147 -21.12 -23.10 -23.46
CA GLN A 147 -21.16 -24.42 -24.08
C GLN A 147 -21.39 -25.56 -23.09
N SER A 148 -21.42 -25.28 -21.79
CA SER A 148 -21.64 -26.27 -20.72
C SER A 148 -22.99 -26.94 -20.83
N GLN A 149 -23.12 -28.15 -20.27
CA GLN A 149 -24.37 -28.90 -20.30
C GLN A 149 -25.47 -28.20 -19.49
N GLU A 150 -25.09 -27.53 -18.40
CA GLU A 150 -25.97 -26.71 -17.57
C GLU A 150 -26.58 -25.57 -18.37
N PHE A 151 -25.75 -24.81 -19.09
CA PHE A 151 -26.23 -23.69 -19.90
C PHE A 151 -27.02 -24.18 -21.13
N ARG A 152 -26.64 -25.31 -21.73
CA ARG A 152 -27.41 -25.92 -22.83
C ARG A 152 -28.84 -26.28 -22.43
N LYS A 153 -29.08 -26.76 -21.20
CA LYS A 153 -30.45 -27.01 -20.70
C LYS A 153 -31.26 -25.73 -20.63
N HIS A 154 -30.68 -24.67 -20.08
CA HIS A 154 -31.33 -23.36 -20.04
C HIS A 154 -31.60 -22.83 -21.45
N LEU A 155 -30.62 -22.95 -22.35
CA LEU A 155 -30.76 -22.56 -23.75
C LEU A 155 -31.86 -23.35 -24.46
N GLN A 156 -31.95 -24.66 -24.25
CA GLN A 156 -33.00 -25.50 -24.80
C GLN A 156 -34.38 -25.09 -24.30
N GLN A 157 -34.51 -24.74 -23.02
CA GLN A 157 -35.76 -24.23 -22.45
C GLN A 157 -36.15 -22.90 -23.11
N VAL A 158 -35.23 -21.93 -23.18
CA VAL A 158 -35.49 -20.62 -23.81
C VAL A 158 -35.85 -20.78 -25.29
N ILE A 159 -35.18 -21.66 -26.03
CA ILE A 159 -35.52 -21.96 -27.43
C ILE A 159 -36.93 -22.55 -27.51
N THR A 160 -37.27 -23.50 -26.63
CA THR A 160 -38.58 -24.14 -26.60
C THR A 160 -39.69 -23.12 -26.28
N GLU A 161 -39.47 -22.23 -25.32
CA GLU A 161 -40.40 -21.14 -24.99
C GLU A 161 -40.54 -20.15 -26.15
N THR A 162 -39.44 -19.80 -26.81
CA THR A 162 -39.43 -18.89 -27.96
C THR A 162 -40.20 -19.46 -29.14
N ILE A 163 -39.96 -20.73 -29.50
CA ILE A 163 -40.71 -21.41 -30.57
C ILE A 163 -42.19 -21.54 -30.20
N ASN A 164 -42.48 -21.73 -28.91
CA ASN A 164 -43.86 -21.85 -28.45
C ASN A 164 -44.59 -20.52 -28.31
N SER A 165 -43.89 -19.39 -28.44
CA SER A 165 -44.47 -18.05 -28.40
C SER A 165 -45.49 -17.87 -29.54
N PRO A 166 -46.69 -17.32 -29.26
CA PRO A 166 -47.70 -17.06 -30.30
C PRO A 166 -47.15 -16.27 -31.48
N LEU A 167 -46.28 -15.27 -31.23
CA LEU A 167 -45.66 -14.47 -32.29
C LEU A 167 -44.76 -15.32 -33.20
N PHE A 168 -44.03 -16.27 -32.62
CA PHE A 168 -43.14 -17.13 -33.39
C PHE A 168 -43.92 -18.20 -34.14
N LYS A 169 -44.95 -18.80 -33.53
CA LYS A 169 -45.87 -19.73 -34.19
C LYS A 169 -46.54 -19.10 -35.40
N THR A 170 -47.10 -17.90 -35.26
CA THR A 170 -47.71 -17.18 -36.38
C THR A 170 -46.71 -16.88 -37.49
N LYS A 171 -45.51 -16.37 -37.18
CA LYS A 171 -44.46 -16.19 -38.19
C LYS A 171 -44.06 -17.50 -38.87
N MET A 172 -44.01 -18.60 -38.12
CA MET A 172 -43.65 -19.90 -38.66
C MET A 172 -44.76 -20.43 -39.58
N GLU A 173 -46.02 -20.30 -39.20
CA GLU A 173 -47.19 -20.61 -40.03
C GLU A 173 -47.22 -19.76 -41.31
N GLU A 174 -47.02 -18.45 -41.21
CA GLU A 174 -46.94 -17.55 -42.37
C GLU A 174 -45.79 -17.93 -43.31
N THR A 175 -44.63 -18.29 -42.75
CA THR A 175 -43.46 -18.72 -43.53
C THR A 175 -43.73 -20.06 -44.22
N LEU A 176 -44.35 -21.01 -43.53
CA LEU A 176 -44.75 -22.30 -44.12
C LEU A 176 -45.80 -22.13 -45.22
N LEU A 177 -46.79 -21.24 -45.02
CA LEU A 177 -47.80 -20.91 -46.03
C LEU A 177 -47.16 -20.23 -47.25
N LYS A 178 -46.17 -19.36 -47.04
CA LYS A 178 -45.42 -18.72 -48.13
C LYS A 178 -44.58 -19.73 -48.92
N ALA A 179 -43.85 -20.60 -48.23
CA ALA A 179 -43.08 -21.68 -48.85
C ALA A 179 -43.96 -22.66 -49.63
N ALA A 180 -45.15 -22.99 -49.11
CA ALA A 180 -46.13 -23.82 -49.82
C ALA A 180 -46.68 -23.13 -51.08
N LYS A 181 -46.93 -21.82 -51.02
CA LYS A 181 -47.33 -21.03 -52.21
C LYS A 181 -46.21 -20.96 -53.24
N GLU A 182 -44.96 -20.78 -52.82
CA GLU A 182 -43.79 -20.77 -53.69
C GLU A 182 -43.56 -22.14 -54.33
N MET A 183 -43.67 -23.24 -53.58
CA MET A 183 -43.62 -24.61 -54.14
C MET A 183 -44.76 -24.88 -55.12
N ASN A 184 -45.97 -24.36 -54.86
CA ASN A 184 -47.10 -24.53 -55.78
C ASN A 184 -46.98 -23.64 -57.03
N GLN A 185 -46.28 -22.51 -56.94
CA GLN A 185 -45.91 -21.67 -58.09
C GLN A 185 -44.73 -22.25 -58.89
N GLN A 186 -43.81 -22.97 -58.23
CA GLN A 186 -42.67 -23.63 -58.87
C GLN A 186 -43.00 -25.04 -59.41
N GLY A 187 -44.07 -25.67 -58.91
CA GLY A 187 -44.61 -26.95 -59.39
C GLY A 187 -45.59 -26.84 -60.57
N GLY A 188 -45.83 -25.63 -61.08
CA GLY A 188 -46.80 -25.36 -62.16
C GLY A 188 -46.29 -25.55 -63.59
N SER A 189 -45.10 -26.11 -63.82
CA SER A 189 -44.58 -26.36 -65.18
C SER A 189 -43.64 -27.56 -65.24
N GLY A 190 -44.19 -28.76 -65.39
CA GLY A 190 -43.43 -29.99 -65.64
C GLY A 190 -44.37 -31.18 -65.87
N GLY A 191 -44.80 -31.35 -67.12
CA GLY A 191 -45.86 -32.26 -67.53
C GLY A 191 -45.56 -33.76 -67.47
N SER A 192 -46.65 -34.50 -67.59
CA SER A 192 -46.80 -35.94 -67.79
C SER A 192 -45.94 -36.51 -68.93
N SER A 193 -45.22 -37.60 -68.65
CA SER A 193 -44.89 -38.75 -69.53
C SER A 193 -44.01 -39.70 -68.70
N GLY A 194 -44.14 -41.02 -68.61
CA GLY A 194 -44.95 -42.05 -69.22
C GLY A 194 -44.53 -43.37 -68.53
N GLY A 195 -45.42 -44.37 -68.51
CA GLY A 195 -45.17 -45.66 -67.86
C GLY A 195 -44.09 -46.51 -68.54
N GLY A 196 -43.62 -47.53 -67.83
CA GLY A 196 -42.72 -48.55 -68.37
C GLY A 196 -42.17 -49.48 -67.30
N GLU A 197 -42.74 -50.69 -67.27
CA GLU A 197 -42.38 -51.87 -66.48
C GLU A 197 -40.98 -52.45 -66.85
N SER A 198 -40.53 -53.43 -66.05
CA SER A 198 -39.33 -54.28 -66.19
C SER A 198 -38.14 -53.80 -65.36
N GLY A 199 -37.56 -54.55 -64.43
CA GLY A 199 -37.56 -55.99 -64.23
C GLY A 199 -36.13 -56.39 -63.86
N GLY A 200 -35.97 -57.16 -62.78
CA GLY A 200 -34.86 -58.10 -62.63
C GLY A 200 -33.46 -57.58 -62.24
N GLN A 201 -33.01 -58.12 -61.11
CA GLN A 201 -31.72 -58.81 -60.97
C GLN A 201 -30.50 -58.04 -60.42
N GLN A 202 -30.32 -58.20 -59.10
CA GLN A 202 -29.18 -58.90 -58.48
C GLN A 202 -27.77 -58.65 -59.06
N SER A 203 -26.92 -58.02 -58.25
CA SER A 203 -25.54 -58.46 -57.95
C SER A 203 -25.01 -57.54 -56.84
N GLU A 204 -24.81 -58.05 -55.63
CA GLU A 204 -23.64 -58.81 -55.15
C GLU A 204 -22.38 -57.97 -54.92
N GLN A 205 -21.77 -58.28 -53.77
CA GLN A 205 -20.37 -58.10 -53.41
C GLN A 205 -19.93 -56.69 -52.98
N GLY A 206 -19.30 -56.49 -51.83
CA GLY A 206 -18.82 -57.43 -50.83
C GLY A 206 -17.72 -56.77 -49.99
N GLY A 207 -17.46 -57.38 -48.82
CA GLY A 207 -16.19 -57.32 -48.08
C GLY A 207 -15.91 -56.00 -47.34
N GLN A 208 -15.97 -55.94 -46.00
CA GLN A 208 -15.15 -56.61 -44.99
C GLN A 208 -13.81 -55.92 -44.74
N SER A 209 -13.63 -55.55 -43.45
CA SER A 209 -12.36 -55.47 -42.71
C SER A 209 -11.40 -54.34 -43.10
N GLU A 210 -10.54 -53.79 -42.27
CA GLU A 210 -10.15 -54.08 -40.90
C GLU A 210 -9.25 -52.93 -40.41
N THR A 211 -9.08 -52.88 -39.10
CA THR A 211 -7.88 -52.46 -38.33
C THR A 211 -7.26 -51.05 -38.44
N GLY A 212 -6.97 -50.55 -37.24
CA GLY A 212 -5.66 -50.00 -36.89
C GLY A 212 -5.70 -48.51 -36.55
N SER A 213 -5.61 -48.09 -35.30
CA SER A 213 -4.48 -48.19 -34.35
C SER A 213 -3.84 -46.80 -34.19
N GLY A 214 -3.65 -46.41 -32.92
CA GLY A 214 -2.47 -45.67 -32.50
C GLY A 214 -2.66 -44.16 -32.29
N GLY A 215 -2.65 -43.76 -31.02
CA GLY A 215 -2.53 -42.36 -30.58
C GLY A 215 -3.19 -42.15 -29.23
#